data_AF-A0A524NAG3-F1
#
_entry.id   AF-A0A524NAG3-F1
#
_cell.length_a   1.000
_cell.length_b   1.000
_cell.length_c   1.000
_cell.angle_alpha   90.00
_cell.angle_beta   90.00
_cell.angle_gamma   90.00
#
_symmetry.space_group_name_H-M   'P 1'
#
loop_
_entity.id
_entity.type
_entity.pdbx_description
1 polymer ?
#
loop_
_entity_poly.entity_id
_entity_poly.type
_entity_poly.pdbx_seq_one_letter_code
_entity_poly.pdbx_strand_id
1 'polypeptide(L)'
;MTPIDRHTPLAAGLDTFAVVLFVAIGRREHEQDSAISGLINTAAPFLIALAIAWLVLRAWKRPTDLRTGVAIWAIVVSAGMLLRHFVFDDGTATAFIIVATLFLGFFIVGWRVAFGAIERHRTTVTSGV
;
A
#
# COMPACT_ATOMS: atom_id res chain seq x y z
N MET A 1 20.07 -9.13 14.97
CA MET A 1 19.18 -8.00 14.64
C MET A 1 19.92 -7.15 13.61
N THR A 2 19.71 -7.38 12.31
CA THR A 2 20.33 -6.55 11.26
C THR A 2 19.83 -5.12 11.45
N PRO A 3 20.69 -4.08 11.34
CA PRO A 3 20.25 -2.70 11.44
C PRO A 3 19.13 -2.51 10.41
N ILE A 4 17.93 -2.16 10.90
CA ILE A 4 16.82 -1.84 10.00
C ILE A 4 17.28 -0.63 9.19
N ASP A 5 17.49 -0.83 7.89
CA ASP A 5 17.74 0.26 6.96
C ASP A 5 16.63 1.31 7.14
N ARG A 6 17.00 2.59 7.29
CA ARG A 6 16.08 3.72 7.49
C ARG A 6 14.98 3.76 6.42
N HIS A 7 15.24 3.20 5.23
CA HIS A 7 14.25 3.10 4.15
C HIS A 7 13.12 2.10 4.42
N THR A 8 13.36 1.07 5.25
CA THR A 8 12.38 0.03 5.57
C THR A 8 11.17 0.58 6.35
N PRO A 9 11.32 1.27 7.50
CA PRO A 9 10.20 1.80 8.25
C PRO A 9 9.47 2.92 7.48
N LEU A 10 10.20 3.71 6.67
CA LEU A 10 9.59 4.70 5.80
C LEU A 10 8.70 4.06 4.74
N ALA A 11 9.19 3.02 4.06
CA ALA A 11 8.42 2.31 3.04
C ALA A 11 7.18 1.62 3.64
N ALA A 12 7.34 0.95 4.78
CA ALA A 12 6.22 0.31 5.47
C ALA A 12 5.18 1.35 5.94
N GLY A 13 5.63 2.51 6.43
CA GLY A 13 4.78 3.62 6.83
C GLY A 13 3.99 4.22 5.66
N LEU A 14 4.64 4.45 4.51
CA LEU A 14 3.98 4.95 3.30
C LEU A 14 2.97 3.95 2.73
N ASP A 15 3.31 2.67 2.66
CA ASP A 15 2.40 1.63 2.18
C ASP A 15 1.18 1.49 3.13
N THR A 16 1.41 1.53 4.44
CA THR A 16 0.33 1.50 5.44
C THR A 16 -0.55 2.73 5.35
N PHE A 17 0.05 3.91 5.21
CA PHE A 17 -0.67 5.17 5.03
C PHE A 17 -1.54 5.13 3.77
N ALA A 18 -1.03 4.60 2.66
CA ALA A 18 -1.81 4.44 1.43
C ALA A 18 -3.08 3.60 1.63
N VAL A 19 -2.96 2.47 2.37
CA VAL A 19 -4.11 1.60 2.68
C VAL A 19 -5.11 2.31 3.60
N VAL A 20 -4.64 2.95 4.67
CA VAL A 20 -5.52 3.66 5.61
C VAL A 20 -6.21 4.83 4.92
N LEU A 21 -5.50 5.58 4.07
CA LEU A 21 -6.04 6.69 3.31
C LEU A 21 -7.12 6.23 2.32
N PHE A 22 -6.86 5.12 1.61
CA PHE A 22 -7.84 4.51 0.71
C PHE A 22 -9.16 4.22 1.43
N VAL A 23 -9.09 3.55 2.58
CA VAL A 23 -10.28 3.18 3.35
C VAL A 23 -10.96 4.41 3.95
N ALA A 24 -10.18 5.37 4.47
CA ALA A 24 -10.72 6.59 5.06
C ALA A 24 -11.45 7.47 4.03
N ILE A 25 -10.97 7.54 2.79
CA ILE A 25 -11.65 8.25 1.70
C ILE A 25 -12.88 7.46 1.25
N GLY A 26 -12.72 6.16 0.98
CA GLY A 26 -13.81 5.31 0.48
C GLY A 26 -15.01 5.22 1.43
N ARG A 27 -14.78 5.27 2.76
CA ARG A 27 -15.88 5.28 3.74
C ARG A 27 -16.59 6.62 3.88
N ARG A 28 -15.92 7.76 3.64
CA ARG A 28 -16.57 9.09 3.73
C ARG A 28 -17.67 9.28 2.69
N GLU A 29 -17.59 8.57 1.57
CA GLU A 29 -18.58 8.60 0.49
C GLU A 29 -19.84 7.74 0.76
N HIS A 30 -19.84 6.89 1.81
CA HIS A 30 -20.88 5.89 2.07
C HIS A 30 -21.38 5.93 3.53
N GLU A 31 -21.80 7.10 4.00
CA GLU A 31 -22.29 7.40 5.36
C GLU A 31 -22.88 6.19 6.13
N GLN A 32 -22.30 5.81 7.28
CA GLN A 32 -22.97 5.14 8.41
C GLN A 32 -22.04 4.84 9.62
N ASP A 33 -22.65 4.98 10.81
CA ASP A 33 -22.33 4.64 12.21
C ASP A 33 -20.93 4.14 12.64
N SER A 34 -20.54 4.58 13.85
CA SER A 34 -19.23 4.38 14.53
C SER A 34 -18.04 4.47 13.57
N ALA A 35 -17.59 5.71 13.34
CA ALA A 35 -16.51 6.05 12.41
C ALA A 35 -15.26 5.16 12.55
N ILE A 36 -14.91 4.76 13.78
CA ILE A 36 -13.69 4.01 14.06
C ILE A 36 -13.86 2.50 13.80
N SER A 37 -14.94 1.89 14.27
CA SER A 37 -15.12 0.43 14.16
C SER A 37 -15.23 -0.04 12.72
N GLY A 38 -16.04 0.65 11.91
CA GLY A 38 -16.13 0.33 10.50
C GLY A 38 -14.85 0.64 9.72
N LEU A 39 -14.00 1.57 10.19
CA LEU A 39 -12.74 1.88 9.53
C LEU A 39 -11.79 0.70 9.71
N ILE A 40 -11.75 0.14 10.92
CA ILE A 40 -10.97 -1.05 11.24
C ILE A 40 -11.46 -2.23 10.39
N ASN A 41 -12.77 -2.50 10.34
CA ASN A 41 -13.31 -3.63 9.57
C ASN A 41 -12.99 -3.53 8.08
N THR A 42 -13.12 -2.34 7.49
CA THR A 42 -12.82 -2.16 6.06
C THR A 42 -11.32 -2.15 5.77
N ALA A 43 -10.48 -1.65 6.67
CA ALA A 43 -9.02 -1.60 6.49
C ALA A 43 -8.33 -2.94 6.76
N ALA A 44 -8.84 -3.73 7.71
CA ALA A 44 -8.25 -4.99 8.15
C ALA A 44 -7.88 -5.94 6.99
N PRO A 45 -8.76 -6.29 6.03
CA PRO A 45 -8.39 -7.20 4.94
C PRO A 45 -7.20 -6.69 4.12
N PHE A 46 -7.12 -5.38 3.86
CA PHE A 46 -6.02 -4.78 3.10
C PHE A 46 -4.73 -4.66 3.90
N LEU A 47 -4.81 -4.36 5.19
CA LEU A 47 -3.65 -4.32 6.08
C LEU A 47 -3.05 -5.71 6.29
N ILE A 48 -3.90 -6.73 6.43
CA ILE A 48 -3.47 -8.13 6.49
C ILE A 48 -2.79 -8.53 5.17
N ALA A 49 -3.41 -8.20 4.03
CA ALA A 49 -2.82 -8.45 2.73
C ALA A 49 -1.46 -7.74 2.54
N LEU A 50 -1.34 -6.51 3.04
CA LEU A 50 -0.08 -5.76 3.02
C LEU A 50 1.00 -6.41 3.87
N ALA A 51 0.66 -6.86 5.09
CA ALA A 51 1.59 -7.58 5.94
C ALA A 51 2.06 -8.89 5.28
N ILE A 52 1.15 -9.66 4.68
CA ILE A 52 1.46 -10.87 3.91
C ILE A 52 2.39 -10.54 2.74
N ALA A 53 2.08 -9.50 1.96
CA ALA A 53 2.90 -9.09 0.82
C ALA A 53 4.33 -8.75 1.25
N TRP A 54 4.49 -7.97 2.32
CA TRP A 54 5.79 -7.61 2.87
C TRP A 54 6.60 -8.83 3.31
N LEU A 55 5.96 -9.79 3.97
CA LEU A 55 6.59 -11.05 4.42
C LEU A 55 7.00 -11.94 3.26
N VAL A 56 6.09 -12.23 2.33
CA VAL A 56 6.31 -13.13 1.19
C VAL A 56 7.40 -12.59 0.26
N LEU A 57 7.35 -11.29 -0.04
CA LEU A 57 8.33 -10.64 -0.92
C LEU A 57 9.65 -10.30 -0.21
N ARG A 58 9.70 -10.44 1.12
CA ARG A 58 10.79 -9.96 1.97
C ARG A 58 11.15 -8.52 1.62
N ALA A 59 10.13 -7.65 1.56
CA ALA A 59 10.21 -6.31 1.00
C ALA A 59 11.28 -5.43 1.68
N TRP A 60 11.62 -5.71 2.95
CA TRP A 60 12.73 -5.09 3.67
C TRP A 60 14.11 -5.26 3.01
N LYS A 61 14.29 -6.22 2.09
CA LYS A 61 15.55 -6.35 1.33
C LYS A 61 15.71 -5.29 0.24
N ARG A 62 14.60 -4.79 -0.31
CA ARG A 62 14.56 -3.80 -1.41
C ARG A 62 13.31 -2.92 -1.27
N PRO A 63 13.21 -2.12 -0.19
CA PRO A 63 11.96 -1.43 0.17
C PRO A 63 11.53 -0.35 -0.82
N THR A 64 12.49 0.30 -1.48
CA THR A 64 12.27 1.39 -2.45
C THR A 64 12.24 0.93 -3.91
N ASP A 65 12.45 -0.36 -4.18
CA ASP A 65 12.49 -0.90 -5.55
C ASP A 65 11.10 -0.92 -6.19
N LEU A 66 11.02 -0.49 -7.45
CA LEU A 66 9.76 -0.39 -8.18
C LEU A 66 9.08 -1.75 -8.36
N ARG A 67 9.85 -2.82 -8.60
CA ARG A 67 9.29 -4.17 -8.81
C ARG A 67 8.72 -4.70 -7.50
N THR A 68 9.38 -4.44 -6.37
CA THR A 68 8.83 -4.70 -5.03
C THR A 68 7.49 -4.00 -4.86
N GLY A 69 7.39 -2.72 -5.22
CA GLY A 69 6.14 -1.94 -5.14
C GLY A 69 5.00 -2.51 -5.98
N VAL A 70 5.27 -2.85 -7.25
CA VAL A 70 4.27 -3.46 -8.15
C VAL A 70 3.80 -4.82 -7.62
N ALA A 71 4.72 -5.64 -7.11
CA ALA A 71 4.38 -6.93 -6.52
C ALA A 71 3.56 -6.78 -5.23
N ILE A 72 3.91 -5.83 -4.34
CA ILE A 72 3.12 -5.52 -3.15
C ILE A 72 1.71 -5.10 -3.56
N TRP A 73 1.59 -4.16 -4.49
CA TRP A 73 0.29 -3.69 -4.98
C TRP A 73 -0.58 -4.84 -5.50
N ALA A 74 -0.04 -5.70 -6.36
CA ALA A 74 -0.78 -6.84 -6.91
C ALA A 74 -1.28 -7.79 -5.81
N ILE A 75 -0.44 -8.09 -4.81
CA ILE A 75 -0.83 -8.95 -3.68
C ILE A 75 -1.86 -8.25 -2.80
N VAL A 76 -1.68 -6.97 -2.48
CA VAL A 76 -2.62 -6.21 -1.62
C VAL A 76 -4.01 -6.15 -2.24
N VAL A 77 -4.11 -5.85 -3.54
CA VAL A 77 -5.40 -5.81 -4.24
C VAL A 77 -6.03 -7.20 -4.28
N SER A 78 -5.30 -8.22 -4.74
CA SER A 78 -5.86 -9.57 -4.88
C SER A 78 -6.21 -10.20 -3.52
N ALA A 79 -5.26 -10.30 -2.60
CA ALA A 79 -5.49 -10.89 -1.29
C ALA A 79 -6.43 -10.03 -0.43
N GLY A 80 -6.39 -8.70 -0.54
CA GLY A 80 -7.32 -7.81 0.16
C GLY A 80 -8.76 -8.03 -0.27
N MET A 81 -9.03 -8.16 -1.57
CA MET A 81 -10.37 -8.47 -2.09
C MET A 81 -10.84 -9.88 -1.69
N LEU A 82 -9.95 -10.87 -1.74
CA LEU A 82 -10.25 -12.23 -1.31
C LEU A 82 -10.59 -12.28 0.20
N LEU A 83 -9.75 -11.68 1.05
CA LEU A 83 -10.01 -11.60 2.48
C LEU A 83 -11.31 -10.86 2.78
N ARG A 84 -11.53 -9.71 2.14
CA ARG A 84 -12.75 -8.93 2.29
C ARG A 84 -13.99 -9.77 2.00
N HIS A 85 -13.98 -10.50 0.88
CA HIS A 85 -15.13 -11.29 0.45
C HIS A 85 -15.38 -12.54 1.29
N PHE A 86 -14.33 -13.29 1.63
CA PHE A 86 -14.46 -14.62 2.24
C PHE A 86 -14.31 -14.65 3.76
N VAL A 87 -13.69 -13.63 4.36
CA VAL A 87 -13.38 -13.60 5.80
C VAL A 87 -14.16 -12.52 6.52
N PHE A 88 -14.38 -11.38 5.87
CA PHE A 88 -15.09 -10.25 6.44
C PHE A 88 -16.55 -10.15 5.96
N ASP A 89 -17.00 -11.09 5.11
CA ASP A 89 -18.34 -11.15 4.50
C ASP A 89 -18.80 -9.83 3.85
N ASP A 90 -17.83 -8.99 3.46
CA ASP A 90 -18.06 -7.70 2.83
C ASP A 90 -18.12 -7.90 1.31
N GLY A 91 -19.13 -7.32 0.66
CA GLY A 91 -19.27 -7.37 -0.79
C GLY A 91 -18.06 -6.78 -1.53
N THR A 92 -17.76 -7.34 -2.71
CA THR A 92 -16.75 -6.84 -3.66
C THR A 92 -17.44 -6.27 -4.91
N ALA A 93 -18.06 -5.10 -4.75
CA ALA A 93 -18.61 -4.39 -5.89
C ALA A 93 -17.51 -4.10 -6.94
N THR A 94 -17.80 -4.27 -8.23
CA THR A 94 -16.85 -4.03 -9.32
C THR A 94 -16.23 -2.64 -9.25
N ALA A 95 -17.03 -1.62 -8.92
CA ALA A 95 -16.55 -0.26 -8.72
C ALA A 95 -15.50 -0.17 -7.60
N PHE A 96 -15.73 -0.86 -6.48
CA PHE A 96 -14.78 -0.90 -5.37
C PHE A 96 -13.45 -1.56 -5.78
N ILE A 97 -13.50 -2.65 -6.56
CA ILE A 97 -12.29 -3.30 -7.10
C ILE A 97 -11.50 -2.33 -7.97
N ILE A 98 -12.16 -1.62 -8.88
CA ILE A 98 -11.51 -0.65 -9.78
C ILE A 98 -10.87 0.47 -8.97
N VAL A 99 -11.61 1.11 -8.07
CA VAL A 99 -11.12 2.23 -7.25
C VAL A 99 -9.96 1.77 -6.36
N ALA A 100 -10.08 0.62 -5.68
CA ALA A 100 -9.00 0.07 -4.87
C ALA A 100 -7.74 -0.20 -5.70
N THR A 101 -7.90 -0.81 -6.87
CA THR A 101 -6.79 -1.14 -7.77
C THR A 101 -6.04 0.11 -8.21
N LEU A 102 -6.76 1.13 -8.67
CA LEU A 102 -6.18 2.38 -9.16
C LEU A 102 -5.58 3.20 -8.01
N PHE A 103 -6.29 3.35 -6.89
CA PHE A 103 -5.85 4.15 -5.76
C PHE A 103 -4.61 3.53 -5.09
N LEU A 104 -4.67 2.25 -4.73
CA LEU A 104 -3.53 1.57 -4.11
C LEU A 104 -2.35 1.48 -5.08
N GLY A 105 -2.60 1.26 -6.37
CA GLY A 105 -1.56 1.26 -7.39
C GLY A 105 -0.86 2.60 -7.47
N PHE A 106 -1.63 3.69 -7.55
CA PHE A 106 -1.10 5.04 -7.58
C PHE A 106 -0.25 5.35 -6.34
N PHE A 107 -0.74 5.06 -5.13
CA PHE A 107 0.00 5.42 -3.93
C PHE A 107 1.17 4.48 -3.63
N ILE A 108 1.01 3.15 -3.65
CA ILE A 108 2.06 2.17 -3.32
C ILE A 108 3.18 2.18 -4.38
N VAL A 109 2.85 2.27 -5.66
CA VAL A 109 3.84 2.30 -6.74
C VAL A 109 4.36 3.72 -6.96
N GLY A 110 3.48 4.72 -6.92
CA GLY A 110 3.83 6.10 -7.25
C GLY A 110 4.88 6.72 -6.32
N TRP A 111 4.85 6.43 -5.02
CA TRP A 111 5.89 6.96 -4.12
C TRP A 111 7.28 6.41 -4.44
N ARG A 112 7.37 5.15 -4.91
CA ARG A 112 8.64 4.53 -5.34
C ARG A 112 9.12 5.11 -6.66
N VAL A 113 8.22 5.43 -7.58
CA VAL A 113 8.54 6.18 -8.80
C VAL A 113 9.11 7.55 -8.45
N ALA A 114 8.45 8.29 -7.55
CA ALA A 114 8.92 9.60 -7.10
C ALA A 114 10.29 9.51 -6.42
N PHE A 115 10.49 8.52 -5.54
CA PHE A 115 11.79 8.27 -4.90
C PHE A 115 12.90 8.01 -5.93
N GLY A 116 12.63 7.14 -6.91
CA GLY A 116 13.58 6.84 -7.99
C GLY A 116 13.90 8.05 -8.88
N ALA A 117 12.94 8.94 -9.11
CA ALA A 117 13.17 10.18 -9.85
C ALA A 117 14.06 11.15 -9.06
N ILE A 118 13.78 11.35 -7.77
CA ILE A 118 14.57 12.22 -6.88
C ILE A 118 16.03 11.75 -6.80
N GLU A 119 16.26 10.45 -6.69
CA GLU A 119 17.61 9.90 -6.58
C GLU A 119 18.41 10.07 -7.88
N ARG A 120 17.77 9.91 -9.04
CA ARG A 120 18.40 10.20 -10.36
C ARG A 120 18.82 11.66 -10.50
N HIS A 121 18.06 12.60 -9.95
CA HIS A 121 18.42 14.02 -10.02
C HIS A 121 19.62 14.36 -9.12
N ARG A 122 19.80 13.68 -7.99
CA ARG A 122 20.93 13.91 -7.08
C ARG A 122 22.27 13.46 -7.67
N THR A 123 22.29 12.35 -8.42
CA THR A 123 23.51 11.84 -9.05
C THR A 123 24.04 12.76 -10.17
N THR A 124 23.16 13.51 -10.84
CA THR A 124 23.51 14.42 -11.95
C THR A 124 24.16 15.73 -11.45
N VAL A 125 23.82 16.19 -10.25
CA VAL A 125 24.35 17.45 -9.70
C VAL A 125 25.80 17.31 -9.20
N THR A 126 26.19 16.13 -8.71
CA THR A 126 27.56 15.90 -8.18
C THR A 126 28.60 15.64 -9.27
N SER A 127 28.20 15.27 -10.49
CA SER A 127 29.11 14.94 -11.60
C SER A 127 29.48 16.15 -12.48
N GLY A 128 29.04 17.36 -12.13
CA GLY A 128 29.30 18.60 -12.86
C GLY A 128 30.21 19.61 -12.14
N VAL A 129 30.97 19.20 -11.11
CA VAL A 129 31.94 20.04 -10.37
C VAL A 129 33.35 19.53 -10.59
#